data_AF-A0A2V4TTE6-F1
#
_entry.id   AF-A0A2V4TTE6-F1
#
_cell.length_a   1.000
_cell.length_b   1.000
_cell.length_c   1.000
_cell.angle_alpha   90.00
_cell.angle_beta   90.00
_cell.angle_gamma   90.00
#
_symmetry.space_group_name_H-M   'P 1'
#
loop_
_entity.id
_entity.type
_entity.pdbx_description
1 polymer ?
#
loop_
_entity_poly.entity_id
_entity_poly.type
_entity_poly.pdbx_seq_one_letter_code
_entity_poly.pdbx_strand_id
1 'polypeptide(L)'
;MSHADERVTGYFIDWDGNVRRTDDPGGDYRCEIDRAARYVGVTTKSGTLVHEATFYRDLDALARAGIKACVVAGSHPWGKCNDF
;
A
#
# COMPACT_ATOMS: atom_id res chain seq x y z
N MET A 1 12.38 -4.86 -24.42
CA MET A 1 11.23 -3.94 -24.33
C MET A 1 11.26 -3.31 -22.95
N SER A 2 11.68 -2.06 -22.89
CA SER A 2 11.87 -1.31 -21.65
C SER A 2 10.54 -1.21 -20.91
N HIS A 3 10.40 -1.89 -19.77
CA HIS A 3 9.28 -1.63 -18.86
C HIS A 3 9.54 -0.26 -18.25
N ALA A 4 8.88 0.75 -18.81
CA ALA A 4 8.65 1.98 -18.10
C ALA A 4 7.73 1.63 -16.92
N ASP A 5 8.34 1.19 -15.82
CA ASP A 5 7.77 1.19 -14.47
C ASP A 5 7.59 2.66 -14.05
N GLU A 6 6.68 3.35 -14.72
CA GLU A 6 6.30 4.71 -14.38
C GLU A 6 5.46 4.63 -13.11
N ARG A 7 6.14 4.49 -11.96
CA ARG A 7 5.80 5.07 -10.65
C ARG A 7 4.30 5.26 -10.45
N VAL A 8 3.52 4.17 -10.51
CA VAL A 8 2.08 4.28 -10.28
C VAL A 8 1.90 4.42 -8.78
N THR A 9 1.91 5.66 -8.32
CA THR A 9 1.56 6.01 -6.95
C THR A 9 0.04 5.89 -6.80
N GLY A 10 -0.38 5.15 -5.79
CA GLY A 10 -1.74 5.13 -5.29
C GLY A 10 -1.74 4.80 -3.82
N TYR A 11 -2.87 4.34 -3.32
CA TYR A 11 -3.12 4.14 -1.91
C TYR A 11 -3.69 2.74 -1.65
N PHE A 12 -3.41 2.25 -0.45
CA PHE A 12 -3.97 1.01 0.07
C PHE A 12 -4.12 1.12 1.59
N ILE A 13 -4.84 0.18 2.18
CA ILE A 13 -5.04 0.08 3.63
C ILE A 13 -4.15 -1.03 4.18
N ASP A 14 -3.33 -0.73 5.18
CA ASP A 14 -2.55 -1.75 5.91
C ASP A 14 -3.44 -2.55 6.89
N TRP A 15 -2.90 -3.58 7.52
CA TRP A 15 -3.66 -4.40 8.48
C TRP A 15 -4.06 -3.63 9.75
N ASP A 16 -3.41 -2.51 10.04
CA ASP A 16 -3.73 -1.62 11.17
C ASP A 16 -4.82 -0.60 10.83
N GLY A 17 -5.28 -0.56 9.57
CA GLY A 17 -6.28 0.35 9.08
C GLY A 17 -5.74 1.72 8.67
N ASN A 18 -4.42 1.89 8.52
CA ASN A 18 -3.82 3.13 8.01
C ASN A 18 -3.84 3.16 6.49
N VAL A 19 -4.08 4.35 5.92
CA VAL A 19 -3.87 4.59 4.49
C VAL A 19 -2.37 4.79 4.25
N ARG A 20 -1.79 3.98 3.38
CA ARG A 20 -0.39 4.08 2.95
C ARG A 20 -0.30 4.34 1.46
N ARG A 21 0.82 4.93 1.04
CA ARG A 21 1.12 5.13 -0.37
C ARG A 21 1.88 3.94 -0.93
N THR A 22 1.61 3.56 -2.17
CA THR A 22 2.32 2.44 -2.83
C THR A 22 3.78 2.75 -3.13
N ASP A 23 4.18 4.03 -3.18
CA ASP A 23 5.56 4.47 -3.39
C ASP A 23 6.33 4.79 -2.10
N ASP A 24 5.64 4.78 -0.97
CA ASP A 24 6.21 4.95 0.38
C ASP A 24 5.47 4.06 1.39
N PRO A 25 5.50 2.72 1.22
CA PRO A 25 4.75 1.82 2.10
C PRO A 25 5.35 1.79 3.52
N GLY A 26 6.62 2.14 3.70
CA GLY A 26 7.33 2.00 4.96
C GLY A 26 7.71 0.56 5.30
N GLY A 27 8.36 0.35 6.45
CA GLY A 27 8.70 -0.99 6.95
C GLY A 27 9.66 -1.79 6.08
N ASP A 28 10.45 -1.12 5.23
CA ASP A 28 11.33 -1.75 4.24
C ASP A 28 10.62 -2.62 3.19
N TYR A 29 9.30 -2.41 2.99
CA TYR A 29 8.51 -3.16 2.01
C TYR A 29 8.50 -2.51 0.62
N ARG A 30 8.00 -3.26 -0.36
CA ARG A 30 7.70 -2.83 -1.73
C ARG A 30 6.25 -3.15 -2.08
N CYS A 31 5.70 -2.45 -3.06
CA CYS A 31 4.36 -2.71 -3.58
C CYS A 31 4.41 -3.19 -5.03
N GLU A 32 3.74 -4.29 -5.30
CA GLU A 32 3.40 -4.76 -6.63
C GLU A 32 1.93 -4.41 -6.89
N ILE A 33 1.64 -3.76 -8.03
CA ILE A 33 0.31 -3.18 -8.29
C ILE A 33 -0.27 -3.78 -9.56
N ASP A 34 -1.47 -4.37 -9.45
CA ASP A 34 -2.31 -4.69 -10.60
C ASP A 34 -3.53 -3.77 -10.63
N ARG A 35 -3.55 -2.84 -11.59
CA ARG A 35 -4.64 -1.87 -11.74
C ARG A 35 -5.93 -2.47 -12.28
N ALA A 36 -5.84 -3.53 -13.09
CA ALA A 36 -7.01 -4.18 -13.67
C ALA A 36 -7.75 -4.96 -12.57
N ALA A 37 -7.00 -5.65 -11.72
CA ALA A 37 -7.53 -6.34 -10.55
C ALA A 37 -7.79 -5.42 -9.34
N ARG A 38 -7.34 -4.15 -9.40
CA ARG A 38 -7.33 -3.21 -8.26
C ARG A 38 -6.63 -3.82 -7.03
N TYR A 39 -5.46 -4.38 -7.25
CA TYR A 39 -4.71 -5.14 -6.26
C TYR A 39 -3.39 -4.47 -5.91
N VAL A 40 -3.00 -4.57 -4.64
CA VAL A 40 -1.66 -4.26 -4.13
C VAL A 40 -1.15 -5.47 -3.36
N GLY A 41 -0.04 -6.03 -3.82
CA GLY A 41 0.76 -7.00 -3.08
C GLY A 41 1.91 -6.28 -2.40
N VAL A 42 1.98 -6.33 -1.09
CA VAL A 42 3.09 -5.76 -0.31
C VAL A 42 4.09 -6.88 -0.05
N THR A 43 5.33 -6.69 -0.50
CA THR A 43 6.39 -7.69 -0.42
C THR A 43 7.58 -7.20 0.39
N THR A 44 8.32 -8.12 1.00
CA THR A 44 9.67 -7.82 1.50
C THR A 44 10.60 -7.47 0.34
N LYS A 45 11.78 -6.90 0.62
CA LYS A 45 12.80 -6.66 -0.42
C LYS A 45 13.25 -7.95 -1.13
N SER A 46 13.07 -9.11 -0.50
CA SER A 46 13.37 -10.43 -1.07
C SER A 46 12.22 -11.03 -1.89
N GLY A 47 11.07 -10.36 -1.99
CA GLY A 47 9.92 -10.79 -2.80
C GLY A 47 8.90 -11.66 -2.06
N THR A 48 9.00 -11.80 -0.73
CA THR A 48 7.99 -12.53 0.05
C THR A 48 6.75 -11.66 0.22
N LEU A 49 5.58 -12.13 -0.20
CA LEU A 49 4.30 -11.45 0.03
C LEU A 49 3.94 -11.47 1.52
N VAL A 50 3.65 -10.29 2.08
CA VAL A 50 3.33 -10.10 3.51
C VAL A 50 1.95 -9.47 3.75
N HIS A 51 1.40 -8.75 2.77
CA HIS A 51 0.08 -8.15 2.87
C HIS A 51 -0.56 -7.97 1.50
N GLU A 52 -1.86 -8.16 1.43
CA GLU A 52 -2.66 -7.96 0.22
C GLU A 52 -3.74 -6.93 0.49
N ALA A 53 -3.91 -5.98 -0.42
CA ALA A 53 -4.87 -4.91 -0.27
C ALA A 53 -5.52 -4.50 -1.60
N THR A 54 -6.62 -3.78 -1.49
CA THR A 54 -7.24 -3.12 -2.65
C THR A 54 -6.46 -1.86 -3.01
N PHE A 55 -6.15 -1.69 -4.29
CA PHE A 55 -5.58 -0.48 -4.86
C PHE A 55 -6.65 0.61 -5.02
N TYR A 56 -6.32 1.81 -4.55
CA TYR A 56 -7.05 3.04 -4.77
C TYR A 56 -6.14 4.03 -5.48
N ARG A 57 -6.63 4.63 -6.57
CA ARG A 57 -5.82 5.56 -7.38
C ARG A 57 -5.44 6.82 -6.61
N ASP A 58 -6.36 7.33 -5.81
CA ASP A 58 -6.27 8.61 -5.12
C ASP A 58 -7.12 8.59 -3.84
N LEU A 59 -7.05 9.66 -3.05
CA LEU A 59 -7.83 9.80 -1.82
C LEU A 59 -9.33 9.95 -2.09
N ASP A 60 -9.73 10.48 -3.24
CA ASP A 60 -11.14 10.55 -3.65
C ASP A 60 -11.74 9.15 -3.85
N ALA A 61 -10.98 8.22 -4.42
CA ALA A 61 -11.38 6.83 -4.57
C ALA A 61 -11.57 6.14 -3.21
N LEU A 62 -10.74 6.47 -2.21
CA LEU A 62 -10.92 6.01 -0.83
C LEU A 62 -12.20 6.60 -0.21
N ALA A 63 -12.42 7.90 -0.37
CA ALA A 63 -13.61 8.57 0.14
C ALA A 63 -14.91 8.01 -0.47
N ARG A 64 -14.92 7.76 -1.79
CA ARG A 64 -16.05 7.12 -2.49
C ARG A 64 -16.30 5.68 -2.03
N ALA A 65 -15.26 4.99 -1.56
CA ALA A 65 -15.37 3.67 -0.94
C ALA A 65 -15.82 3.74 0.54
N GLY A 66 -16.03 4.93 1.10
CA GLY A 66 -16.45 5.13 2.48
C GLY A 66 -15.34 4.96 3.52
N ILE A 67 -14.07 4.93 3.08
CA ILE A 67 -12.92 4.73 3.97
C ILE A 67 -12.55 6.05 4.65
N LYS A 68 -12.47 6.04 5.98
CA LYS A 68 -12.20 7.22 6.85
C LYS A 68 -10.86 7.14 7.57
N ALA A 69 -9.92 6.34 7.05
CA ALA A 69 -8.61 6.11 7.66
C ALA A 69 -7.63 7.27 7.41
N CYS A 70 -6.66 7.43 8.32
CA CYS A 70 -5.63 8.46 8.23
C CYS A 70 -4.52 8.03 7.25
N VAL A 71 -4.03 8.99 6.46
CA VAL A 71 -2.83 8.80 5.64
C VAL A 71 -1.60 8.91 6.54
N VAL A 72 -0.74 7.90 6.50
CA VAL A 72 0.53 7.87 7.24
C VAL A 72 1.72 7.89 6.29
N ALA A 73 2.83 8.47 6.74
CA ALA A 73 4.11 8.42 6.02
C ALA A 73 4.75 7.02 6.18
N GLY A 74 5.68 6.65 5.29
CA GLY A 74 6.42 5.38 5.39
C GLY A 74 7.29 5.25 6.63
N SER A 75 7.58 6.35 7.33
CA SER A 75 8.22 6.32 8.66
C SER A 75 7.29 5.86 9.79
N HIS A 76 5.97 5.81 9.55
CA HIS A 76 5.03 5.24 10.51
C HIS A 76 5.24 3.72 10.58
N PRO A 77 5.49 3.17 11.77
CA PRO A 77 5.78 1.75 11.93
C PRO A 77 4.64 0.90 11.37
N TRP A 78 5.00 -0.29 10.90
CA TRP A 78 4.02 -1.34 10.62
C TRP A 78 3.78 -2.15 11.90
N GLY A 79 2.53 -2.51 12.17
CA GLY A 79 2.17 -3.22 13.37
C GLY A 79 2.11 -2.33 14.61
N LYS A 80 1.27 -2.72 15.56
CA LYS A 80 1.34 -2.18 16.93
C LYS A 80 2.49 -2.86 17.66
N CYS A 81 3.10 -2.15 18.63
CA CYS A 81 4.17 -2.66 19.51
C CYS A 81 3.81 -3.96 20.27
N ASN A 82 2.56 -4.42 20.22
CA ASN A 82 2.03 -5.54 21.00
C ASN A 82 1.53 -6.72 20.13
N ASP A 83 2.02 -6.85 18.90
CA ASP A 83 1.73 -7.97 17.98
C ASP A 83 2.73 -9.15 18.13
N PHE A 84 3.50 -9.17 19.24
CA PHE A 84 4.43 -10.23 19.61
C PHE A 84 4.07 -10.85 20.96
#